data_AF-A0A6S7IZX7-F1
#
_entry.id   AF-A0A6S7IZX7-F1
#
_cell.length_a   1.000
_cell.length_b   1.000
_cell.length_c   1.000
_cell.angle_alpha   90.00
_cell.angle_beta   90.00
_cell.angle_gamma   90.00
#
_symmetry.space_group_name_H-M   'P 1'
#
loop_
_entity.id
_entity.type
_entity.pdbx_description
1 polymer ?
#
loop_
_entity_poly.entity_id
_entity_poly.type
_entity_poly.pdbx_seq_one_letter_code
_entity_poly.pdbx_strand_id
1 'polypeptide(L)'
;MDEHYTYFNKPQMLRLLEEMHVMCTKSKENYSCYQPPLFNIDLDHVVPDELLLCVTDILTGNLVLECIDGDKEEDIDYPRGSVCGFHLQKLIETVRSCGVSFDVWEKRDADGKSSGQHDRTSLMGSDKKHLLAELLKR
;
A
#
# COMPACT_ATOMS: atom_id res chain seq x y z
N MET A 1 -18.74 11.14 18.87
CA MET A 1 -18.26 10.96 17.48
C MET A 1 -17.10 11.91 17.30
N ASP A 2 -15.94 11.42 16.88
CA ASP A 2 -14.76 12.26 16.65
C ASP A 2 -15.07 13.36 15.64
N GLU A 3 -14.77 14.62 15.99
CA GLU A 3 -15.00 15.79 15.14
C GLU A 3 -14.35 15.66 13.75
N HIS A 4 -13.29 14.85 13.65
CA HIS A 4 -12.51 14.59 12.44
C HIS A 4 -13.34 14.01 11.29
N TYR A 5 -14.29 13.11 11.54
CA TYR A 5 -15.10 12.50 10.48
C TYR A 5 -16.16 13.44 9.91
N THR A 6 -16.65 14.37 10.73
CA THR A 6 -17.65 15.36 10.29
C THR A 6 -17.06 16.45 9.39
N TYR A 7 -15.72 16.57 9.33
CA TYR A 7 -15.02 17.59 8.54
C TYR A 7 -15.36 17.49 7.04
N PHE A 8 -15.39 16.27 6.50
CA PHE A 8 -15.71 16.03 5.08
C PHE A 8 -17.18 16.22 4.74
N ASN A 9 -18.06 16.20 5.75
CA ASN A 9 -19.51 16.38 5.58
C ASN A 9 -19.95 17.86 5.71
N LYS A 10 -19.01 18.81 5.70
CA LYS A 10 -19.29 20.26 5.75
C LYS A 10 -19.21 20.90 4.35
N PRO A 11 -20.00 21.95 4.05
CA PRO A 11 -19.78 22.77 2.84
C PRO A 11 -18.37 23.39 2.90
N GLN A 12 -17.49 23.44 1.89
CA GLN A 12 -17.51 23.22 0.43
C GLN A 12 -17.07 21.80 -0.01
N MET A 13 -16.77 20.92 0.94
CA MET A 13 -16.21 19.58 0.70
C MET A 13 -17.30 18.50 0.57
N LEU A 14 -18.49 18.76 1.15
CA LEU A 14 -19.66 17.91 1.02
C LEU A 14 -20.05 17.77 -0.46
N ARG A 15 -20.29 16.54 -0.88
CA ARG A 15 -20.80 16.19 -2.20
C ARG A 15 -22.12 15.44 -2.01
N LEU A 16 -23.10 15.71 -2.84
CA LEU A 16 -24.35 14.95 -2.84
C LEU A 16 -24.29 13.83 -3.89
N LEU A 17 -24.97 12.71 -3.63
CA LEU A 17 -25.09 11.61 -4.59
C LEU A 17 -25.65 12.09 -5.94
N GLU A 18 -26.65 12.97 -5.90
CA GLU A 18 -27.25 13.56 -7.11
C GLU A 18 -26.24 14.34 -7.95
N GLU A 19 -25.38 15.13 -7.30
CA GLU A 19 -24.31 15.87 -7.97
C GLU A 19 -23.30 14.91 -8.62
N MET A 20 -22.95 13.82 -7.92
CA MET A 20 -22.06 12.79 -8.46
C MET A 20 -22.67 12.11 -9.70
N HIS A 21 -23.94 11.70 -9.66
CA HIS A 21 -24.62 11.11 -10.83
C HIS A 21 -24.63 12.06 -12.04
N VAL A 22 -24.87 13.35 -11.80
CA VAL A 22 -24.83 14.37 -12.86
C VAL A 22 -23.41 14.55 -13.40
N MET A 23 -22.37 14.48 -12.57
CA MET A 23 -20.99 14.58 -13.03
C MET A 23 -20.52 13.34 -13.81
N CYS A 24 -20.93 12.14 -13.39
CA CYS A 24 -20.65 10.88 -14.10
C CYS A 24 -21.19 10.88 -15.53
N THR A 25 -22.32 11.57 -15.77
CA THR A 25 -22.99 11.59 -17.08
C THR A 25 -22.51 12.71 -18.02
N LYS A 26 -21.86 13.76 -17.48
CA LYS A 26 -21.48 14.96 -18.24
C LYS A 26 -20.07 14.91 -18.85
N SER A 27 -19.19 14.06 -18.34
CA SER A 27 -17.79 14.04 -18.74
C SER A 27 -17.47 12.89 -19.70
N LYS A 28 -16.70 13.17 -20.77
CA LYS A 28 -16.06 12.12 -21.60
C LYS A 28 -14.93 11.39 -20.86
N GLU A 29 -14.41 12.00 -19.80
CA GLU A 29 -13.44 11.41 -18.89
C GLU A 29 -14.19 10.97 -17.63
N ASN A 30 -14.28 9.67 -17.37
CA ASN A 30 -15.10 9.10 -16.29
C ASN A 30 -14.82 9.77 -14.93
N TYR A 31 -15.61 10.78 -14.56
CA TYR A 31 -15.49 11.44 -13.27
C TYR A 31 -16.17 10.59 -12.20
N SER A 32 -15.44 10.27 -11.13
CA SER A 32 -15.88 9.60 -9.89
C SER A 32 -16.24 8.10 -9.96
N CYS A 33 -17.10 7.65 -10.89
CA CYS A 33 -17.54 6.25 -10.94
C CYS A 33 -17.51 5.72 -12.38
N TYR A 34 -16.77 4.63 -12.60
CA TYR A 34 -16.76 3.91 -13.88
C TYR A 34 -18.06 3.15 -14.14
N GLN A 35 -18.69 2.63 -13.08
CA GLN A 35 -19.99 1.98 -13.11
C GLN A 35 -20.88 2.56 -12.01
N PRO A 36 -22.20 2.69 -12.25
CA PRO A 36 -23.13 3.12 -11.21
C PRO A 36 -23.16 2.10 -10.07
N PRO A 37 -23.18 2.56 -8.80
CA PRO A 37 -23.25 1.65 -7.65
C PRO A 37 -24.58 0.89 -7.64
N LEU A 38 -24.55 -0.35 -7.15
CA LEU A 38 -25.75 -1.20 -6.98
C LEU A 38 -26.72 -0.62 -5.93
N PHE A 39 -26.19 0.14 -4.97
CA PHE A 39 -26.96 0.76 -3.89
C PHE A 39 -26.63 2.26 -3.82
N ASN A 40 -27.66 3.07 -3.61
CA ASN A 40 -27.50 4.49 -3.29
C ASN A 40 -27.29 4.61 -1.78
N ILE A 41 -26.02 4.69 -1.37
CA ILE A 41 -25.62 4.94 0.01
C ILE A 41 -25.28 6.42 0.11
N ASP A 42 -26.05 7.16 0.91
CA ASP A 42 -25.75 8.57 1.15
C ASP A 42 -24.31 8.73 1.68
N LEU A 43 -23.59 9.74 1.20
CA LEU A 43 -22.16 9.89 1.46
C LEU A 43 -21.85 10.13 2.94
N ASP A 44 -22.81 10.63 3.72
CA ASP A 44 -22.70 10.77 5.17
C ASP A 44 -22.73 9.43 5.92
N HIS A 45 -23.21 8.36 5.26
CA HIS A 45 -23.14 6.98 5.74
C HIS A 45 -21.88 6.24 5.27
N VAL A 46 -21.07 6.84 4.39
CA VAL A 46 -19.79 6.28 3.95
C VAL A 46 -18.69 6.79 4.87
N VAL A 47 -18.18 5.91 5.74
CA VAL A 47 -17.03 6.23 6.58
C VAL A 47 -15.75 5.82 5.83
N PRO A 48 -14.90 6.77 5.40
CA PRO A 48 -13.61 6.42 4.84
C PRO A 48 -12.74 5.79 5.93
N ASP A 49 -12.34 4.54 5.71
CA ASP A 49 -11.43 3.80 6.58
C ASP A 49 -10.08 3.60 5.89
N GLU A 50 -9.05 3.31 6.69
CA GLU A 50 -7.78 2.71 6.29
C GLU A 50 -6.78 3.54 5.48
N LEU A 51 -6.92 4.88 5.39
CA LEU A 51 -5.93 5.71 4.67
C LEU A 51 -4.49 5.46 5.17
N LEU A 52 -4.29 5.36 6.48
CA LEU A 52 -2.97 5.13 7.06
C LEU A 52 -2.44 3.72 6.72
N LEU A 53 -3.31 2.70 6.75
CA LEU A 53 -2.92 1.31 6.47
C LEU A 53 -2.54 1.10 4.99
N CYS A 54 -3.21 1.82 4.09
CA CYS A 54 -2.87 1.85 2.67
C CYS A 54 -1.55 2.59 2.42
N VAL A 55 -1.34 3.74 3.07
CA VAL A 55 -0.08 4.50 2.94
C VAL A 55 1.10 3.68 3.45
N THR A 56 0.99 3.03 4.61
CA THR A 56 2.05 2.15 5.12
C THR A 56 2.36 1.00 4.17
N ASP A 57 1.34 0.47 3.50
CA ASP A 57 1.55 -0.59 2.53
C ASP A 57 2.35 -0.11 1.32
N ILE A 58 1.96 1.02 0.73
CA ILE A 58 2.68 1.63 -0.41
C ILE A 58 4.13 1.93 -0.02
N LEU A 59 4.34 2.55 1.14
CA LEU A 59 5.70 2.90 1.61
C LEU A 59 6.56 1.65 1.81
N THR A 60 6.01 0.60 2.42
CA THR A 60 6.76 -0.64 2.64
C THR A 60 7.06 -1.34 1.31
N GLY A 61 6.13 -1.29 0.34
CA GLY A 61 6.37 -1.77 -1.02
C GLY A 61 7.52 -1.03 -1.71
N ASN A 62 7.53 0.30 -1.62
CA ASN A 62 8.59 1.13 -2.20
C ASN A 62 9.95 0.84 -1.58
N LEU A 63 10.04 0.71 -0.25
CA LEU A 63 11.28 0.36 0.44
C LEU A 63 11.83 -0.99 -0.02
N VAL A 64 10.97 -2.00 -0.19
CA VAL A 64 11.39 -3.31 -0.68
C VAL A 64 11.96 -3.20 -2.10
N LEU A 65 11.29 -2.47 -2.99
CA LEU A 65 11.76 -2.27 -4.36
C LEU A 65 13.09 -1.53 -4.41
N GLU A 66 13.24 -0.48 -3.59
CA GLU A 66 14.49 0.29 -3.50
C GLU A 66 15.66 -0.57 -3.01
N CYS A 67 15.45 -1.42 -1.99
CA CYS A 67 16.47 -2.35 -1.54
C CYS A 67 16.85 -3.37 -2.64
N ILE A 68 15.85 -3.92 -3.35
CA ILE A 68 16.09 -4.86 -4.44
C ILE A 68 16.90 -4.20 -5.56
N ASP A 69 16.56 -2.98 -5.96
CA ASP A 69 17.24 -2.30 -7.06
C ASP A 69 18.66 -1.86 -6.65
N GLY A 70 18.84 -1.40 -5.40
CA GLY A 70 20.17 -1.14 -4.84
C GLY A 70 21.04 -2.39 -4.78
N ASP A 71 20.49 -3.51 -4.30
CA ASP A 71 21.18 -4.80 -4.27
C ASP A 71 21.56 -5.25 -5.70
N LYS A 72 20.67 -5.11 -6.69
CA LYS A 72 20.99 -5.42 -8.09
C LYS A 72 22.15 -4.58 -8.62
N GLU A 73 22.23 -3.30 -8.30
CA GLU A 73 23.30 -2.43 -8.76
C GLU A 73 24.65 -2.76 -8.10
N GLU A 74 24.64 -3.01 -6.80
CA GLU A 74 25.84 -3.31 -6.01
C GLU A 74 26.38 -4.73 -6.26
N ASP A 75 25.50 -5.71 -6.43
CA ASP A 75 25.87 -7.12 -6.57
C ASP A 75 26.41 -7.46 -7.97
N ILE A 76 26.29 -6.57 -8.97
CA ILE A 76 26.79 -6.80 -10.35
C ILE A 76 28.28 -7.13 -10.35
N ASP A 77 29.05 -6.42 -9.53
CA ASP A 77 30.51 -6.57 -9.49
C ASP A 77 30.97 -7.69 -8.54
N TYR A 78 30.04 -8.38 -7.88
CA TYR A 78 30.39 -9.39 -6.89
C TYR A 78 30.82 -10.69 -7.56
N PRO A 79 31.92 -11.32 -7.09
CA PRO A 79 32.33 -12.61 -7.60
C PRO A 79 31.27 -13.67 -7.29
N ARG A 80 31.12 -14.64 -8.21
CA ARG A 80 30.15 -15.74 -8.04
C ARG A 80 30.35 -16.46 -6.71
N GLY A 81 29.26 -16.63 -5.97
CA GLY A 81 29.28 -17.27 -4.65
C GLY A 81 29.43 -16.29 -3.48
N SER A 82 29.56 -14.99 -3.76
CA SER A 82 29.43 -13.95 -2.73
C SER A 82 27.99 -13.85 -2.23
N VAL A 83 27.84 -13.38 -1.00
CA VAL A 83 26.52 -13.05 -0.44
C VAL A 83 25.97 -11.84 -1.19
N CYS A 84 24.78 -11.98 -1.74
CA CYS A 84 24.03 -10.94 -2.45
C CYS A 84 22.75 -10.58 -1.68
N GLY A 85 22.12 -9.45 -2.01
CA GLY A 85 20.86 -9.06 -1.40
C GLY A 85 20.99 -8.51 0.03
N PHE A 86 22.09 -7.84 0.34
CA PHE A 86 22.37 -7.39 1.71
C PHE A 86 21.32 -6.40 2.22
N HIS A 87 20.94 -5.42 1.40
CA HIS A 87 19.99 -4.38 1.80
C HIS A 87 18.60 -4.98 2.06
N LEU A 88 18.14 -5.85 1.15
CA LEU A 88 16.86 -6.53 1.30
C LEU A 88 16.84 -7.43 2.54
N GLN A 89 17.89 -8.21 2.79
CA GLN A 89 17.98 -9.05 3.99
C GLN A 89 17.91 -8.21 5.26
N LYS A 90 18.67 -7.11 5.31
CA LYS A 90 18.68 -6.20 6.46
C LYS A 90 17.31 -5.54 6.69
N LEU A 91 16.60 -5.18 5.62
CA LEU A 91 15.23 -4.66 5.71
C LEU A 91 14.30 -5.71 6.33
N ILE A 92 14.32 -6.94 5.82
CA ILE A 92 13.50 -8.05 6.32
C ILE A 92 13.79 -8.31 7.80
N GLU A 93 15.05 -8.39 8.19
CA GLU A 93 15.47 -8.58 9.58
C GLU A 93 15.01 -7.43 10.48
N THR A 94 15.11 -6.19 10.01
CA THR A 94 14.69 -5.01 10.77
C THR A 94 13.17 -5.04 11.02
N VAL A 95 12.38 -5.32 9.99
CA VAL A 95 10.93 -5.46 10.11
C VAL A 95 10.57 -6.61 11.05
N ARG A 96 11.20 -7.78 10.91
CA ARG A 96 11.00 -8.93 11.80
C ARG A 96 11.40 -8.65 13.25
N SER A 97 12.44 -7.84 13.47
CA SER A 97 12.87 -7.44 14.81
C SER A 97 11.81 -6.61 15.56
N CYS A 98 10.82 -6.06 14.83
CA CYS A 98 9.67 -5.38 15.39
C CYS A 98 8.54 -6.36 15.79
N GLY A 99 8.76 -7.68 15.75
CA GLY A 99 7.79 -8.68 16.20
C GLY A 99 6.73 -9.07 15.16
N VAL A 100 6.88 -8.67 13.90
CA VAL A 100 5.96 -9.01 12.81
C VAL A 100 6.58 -10.05 11.86
N SER A 101 5.76 -10.94 11.32
CA SER A 101 6.22 -11.87 10.28
C SER A 101 6.27 -11.15 8.94
N PHE A 102 7.43 -11.16 8.28
CA PHE A 102 7.62 -10.46 7.01
C PHE A 102 8.66 -11.20 6.14
N ASP A 103 8.29 -11.44 4.90
CA ASP A 103 9.10 -12.08 3.87
C ASP A 103 8.85 -11.42 2.51
N VAL A 104 9.85 -11.50 1.64
CA VAL A 104 9.81 -11.03 0.24
C VAL A 104 10.26 -12.19 -0.65
N TRP A 105 9.56 -12.42 -1.75
CA TRP A 105 9.89 -13.48 -2.71
C TRP A 105 9.64 -13.03 -4.15
N GLU A 106 10.36 -13.62 -5.09
CA GLU A 106 10.14 -13.38 -6.50
C GLU A 106 8.95 -14.23 -7.01
N LYS A 107 8.04 -13.60 -7.77
CA LYS A 107 7.01 -14.32 -8.50
C LYS A 107 7.65 -15.14 -9.60
N ARG A 108 7.16 -16.36 -9.76
CA ARG A 108 7.55 -17.21 -10.89
C ARG A 108 6.53 -17.09 -12.00
N ASP A 109 7.00 -17.07 -13.23
CA ASP A 109 6.14 -17.16 -14.40
C ASP A 109 5.48 -18.55 -14.49
N ALA A 110 4.51 -18.70 -15.39
CA ALA A 110 3.85 -19.97 -15.66
C ALA A 110 4.84 -21.09 -16.02
N ASP A 111 5.99 -20.73 -16.61
CA ASP A 111 7.09 -21.64 -16.97
C ASP A 111 8.06 -21.93 -15.80
N GLY A 112 7.80 -21.39 -14.60
CA GLY A 112 8.63 -21.54 -13.41
C GLY A 112 9.91 -20.71 -13.42
N LYS A 113 10.09 -19.82 -14.40
CA LYS A 113 11.22 -18.89 -14.52
C LYS A 113 11.03 -17.66 -13.63
N SER A 114 12.14 -16.98 -13.34
CA SER A 114 12.17 -15.68 -12.66
C SER A 114 11.42 -14.65 -13.52
N SER A 115 10.42 -14.00 -12.93
CA SER A 115 9.57 -13.00 -13.61
C SER A 115 10.12 -11.57 -13.49
N GLY A 116 11.10 -11.35 -12.62
CA GLY A 116 11.57 -10.03 -12.19
C GLY A 116 10.59 -9.30 -11.26
N GLN A 117 9.36 -9.80 -11.10
CA GLN A 117 8.37 -9.22 -10.19
C GLN A 117 8.51 -9.83 -8.80
N HIS A 118 8.43 -8.98 -7.78
CA HIS A 118 8.54 -9.39 -6.39
C HIS A 118 7.19 -9.23 -5.68
N ASP A 119 6.92 -10.14 -4.76
CA ASP A 119 5.82 -10.05 -3.81
C ASP A 119 6.34 -10.09 -2.38
N ARG A 120 5.48 -9.71 -1.44
CA ARG A 120 5.84 -9.66 -0.03
C ARG A 120 4.68 -10.07 0.86
N THR A 121 4.99 -10.35 2.10
CA THR A 121 3.98 -10.66 3.11
C THR A 121 3.03 -9.48 3.26
N SER A 122 1.72 -9.74 3.08
CA SER A 122 0.68 -8.74 3.33
C SER A 122 0.52 -8.58 4.84
N LEU A 123 0.92 -7.42 5.36
CA LEU A 123 0.80 -7.09 6.77
C LEU A 123 -0.66 -6.74 7.11
N MET A 124 -1.21 -7.40 8.12
CA MET A 124 -2.56 -7.11 8.59
C MET A 124 -2.60 -5.77 9.32
N GLY A 125 -3.81 -5.24 9.56
CA GLY A 125 -3.98 -3.97 10.27
C GLY A 125 -3.33 -3.93 11.65
N SER A 126 -3.33 -5.05 12.38
CA SER A 126 -2.64 -5.20 13.66
C SER A 126 -1.12 -5.13 13.52
N ASP A 127 -0.57 -5.81 12.49
CA ASP A 127 0.87 -5.88 12.26
C ASP A 127 1.42 -4.52 11.85
N LYS A 128 0.70 -3.80 10.98
CA LYS A 128 1.03 -2.43 10.59
C LYS A 128 1.03 -1.49 11.79
N LYS A 129 0.02 -1.58 12.66
CA LYS A 129 -0.05 -0.78 13.90
C LYS A 129 1.11 -1.10 14.84
N HIS A 130 1.45 -2.38 15.00
CA HIS A 130 2.57 -2.80 15.85
C HIS A 130 3.92 -2.31 15.29
N LEU A 131 4.14 -2.51 13.99
CA LEU A 131 5.35 -2.06 13.29
C LEU A 131 5.55 -0.55 13.44
N LEU A 132 4.51 0.26 13.19
CA LEU A 132 4.59 1.71 13.35
C LEU A 132 4.86 2.11 14.80
N ALA A 133 4.23 1.44 15.77
CA ALA A 133 4.45 1.73 17.18
C ALA A 133 5.88 1.41 17.65
N GLU A 134 6.50 0.34 17.13
CA GLU A 134 7.88 -0.02 17.47
C GLU A 134 8.91 0.87 16.77
N LEU A 135 8.68 1.22 15.49
CA LEU A 135 9.59 2.09 14.73
C LEU A 135 9.63 3.52 15.29
N LEU A 136 8.49 4.04 15.81
CA LEU A 136 8.42 5.39 16.39
C LEU A 136 9.04 5.50 17.80
N LYS A 137 9.38 4.38 18.44
CA LYS A 137 10.04 4.36 19.76
C LYS A 137 11.56 4.40 19.66
N ARG A 138 12.12 4.10 18.49
CA ARG A 138 13.57 4.11 18.23
C ARG A 138 14.03 5.48 17.77
#